data_AF-A0A1Y1ZKJ3-F1
#
_entry.id   AF-A0A1Y1ZKJ3-F1
#
_cell.length_a   1.000
_cell.length_b   1.000
_cell.length_c   1.000
_cell.angle_alpha   90.00
_cell.angle_beta   90.00
_cell.angle_gamma   90.00
#
_symmetry.space_group_name_H-M   'P 1'
#
loop_
_entity.id
_entity.type
_entity.pdbx_description
1 polymer ?
#
loop_
_entity_poly.entity_id
_entity_poly.type
_entity_poly.pdbx_seq_one_letter_code
_entity_poly.pdbx_strand_id
1 'polypeptide(L)'
;MLNDNQYYEYFGFTEDEVNELCEKNKNLSFENLKSWYNGYKSYNGEKIYNTWSVIQALNSNIIENYWSQTGSFNELKKMNNYDIVGVKEDILELINGNEIEIKLENYGVEDIRKESEEKEHVKEILYSKMVTFGYLTYYNGKISIPNKELKEEFIKALNDKESDMQYFYNMIKNSDEMLEVTLHKNVKRMYEILDKSPMEKIILEDKIDHAHLKRFIDYSYFNARTKYDIVEEYPNDNGTTDIIFLPKEKNKVNGKIIIIELKVNSTAKEAIKHIHRKKYYNGLKEKGYYGNILLIGINYDQKKVEYSCVIEEYNNNMKLLSTTESEAERKRSNELEINGENKRLRSSRHKP
;
A
#
# COMPACT_ATOMS: atom_id res chain seq x y z
N MET A 1 -18.14 -17.51 -13.82
CA MET A 1 -19.37 -17.83 -13.07
C MET A 1 -20.31 -16.62 -12.98
N LEU A 2 -19.85 -15.44 -12.55
CA LEU A 2 -20.69 -14.22 -12.46
C LEU A 2 -20.91 -13.45 -13.77
N ASN A 3 -20.26 -13.86 -14.87
CA ASN A 3 -20.50 -13.33 -16.21
C ASN A 3 -21.68 -14.07 -16.88
N ASP A 4 -22.80 -14.16 -16.17
CA ASP A 4 -24.04 -14.80 -16.62
C ASP A 4 -25.15 -13.75 -16.56
N ASN A 5 -25.80 -13.44 -17.68
CA ASN A 5 -26.81 -12.38 -17.73
C ASN A 5 -28.19 -12.83 -17.23
N GLN A 6 -28.42 -14.13 -17.06
CA GLN A 6 -29.71 -14.70 -16.71
C GLN A 6 -29.80 -15.08 -15.24
N TYR A 7 -28.69 -15.53 -14.64
CA TYR A 7 -28.71 -16.13 -13.31
C TYR A 7 -27.77 -15.46 -12.29
N TYR A 8 -27.13 -14.34 -12.62
CA TYR A 8 -26.15 -13.71 -11.74
C TYR A 8 -26.69 -13.40 -10.33
N GLU A 9 -27.97 -13.03 -10.22
CA GLU A 9 -28.64 -12.69 -8.96
C GLU A 9 -28.73 -13.88 -7.99
N TYR A 10 -28.64 -15.12 -8.47
CA TYR A 10 -28.74 -16.32 -7.64
C TYR A 10 -27.40 -16.80 -7.09
N PHE A 11 -26.28 -16.18 -7.46
CA PHE A 11 -24.95 -16.56 -6.95
C PHE A 11 -24.60 -15.89 -5.61
N GLY A 12 -25.41 -14.95 -5.15
CA GLY A 12 -25.19 -14.22 -3.90
C GLY A 12 -26.40 -13.36 -3.56
N PHE A 13 -26.23 -12.38 -2.66
CA PHE A 13 -27.23 -11.34 -2.48
C PHE A 13 -26.92 -10.11 -3.33
N THR A 14 -27.95 -9.50 -3.88
CA THR A 14 -27.89 -8.17 -4.49
C THR A 14 -27.77 -7.08 -3.43
N GLU A 15 -27.34 -5.87 -3.85
CA GLU A 15 -27.30 -4.72 -2.95
C GLU A 15 -28.66 -4.41 -2.32
N ASP A 16 -29.75 -4.53 -3.08
CA ASP A 16 -31.12 -4.28 -2.62
C ASP A 16 -31.55 -5.32 -1.56
N GLU A 17 -31.28 -6.60 -1.79
CA GLU A 17 -31.58 -7.65 -0.81
C GLU A 17 -30.80 -7.45 0.50
N VAL A 18 -29.52 -7.07 0.43
CA VAL A 18 -28.72 -6.77 1.63
C VAL A 18 -29.30 -5.57 2.39
N ASN A 19 -29.72 -4.52 1.67
CA ASN A 19 -30.36 -3.36 2.31
C ASN A 19 -31.68 -3.76 3.00
N GLU A 20 -32.55 -4.52 2.34
CA GLU A 20 -33.80 -5.01 2.95
C GLU A 20 -33.56 -5.87 4.20
N LEU A 21 -32.53 -6.73 4.17
CA LEU A 21 -32.17 -7.56 5.32
C LEU A 21 -31.68 -6.70 6.51
N CYS A 22 -30.92 -5.64 6.24
CA CYS A 22 -30.51 -4.66 7.24
C CYS A 22 -31.70 -3.93 7.88
N GLU A 23 -32.67 -3.50 7.06
CA GLU A 23 -33.89 -2.85 7.55
C GLU A 23 -34.71 -3.75 8.49
N LYS A 24 -34.68 -5.06 8.25
CA LYS A 24 -35.34 -6.07 9.09
C LYS A 24 -34.57 -6.34 10.39
N ASN A 25 -33.24 -6.47 10.35
CA ASN A 25 -32.40 -6.79 11.51
C ASN A 25 -32.22 -5.61 12.48
N LYS A 26 -32.10 -4.38 11.96
CA LYS A 26 -31.94 -3.10 12.70
C LYS A 26 -30.68 -2.93 13.56
N ASN A 27 -29.84 -3.96 13.74
CA ASN A 27 -28.63 -3.85 14.56
C ASN A 27 -27.40 -3.46 13.73
N LEU A 28 -27.33 -3.93 12.48
CA LEU A 28 -26.27 -3.59 11.54
C LEU A 28 -26.80 -2.73 10.41
N SER A 29 -26.09 -1.65 10.08
CA SER A 29 -26.43 -0.80 8.94
C SER A 29 -25.94 -1.41 7.62
N PHE A 30 -26.63 -1.06 6.54
CA PHE A 30 -26.22 -1.44 5.18
C PHE A 30 -24.77 -1.02 4.88
N GLU A 31 -24.37 0.18 5.30
CA GLU A 31 -22.98 0.67 5.14
C GLU A 31 -21.95 -0.19 5.86
N ASN A 32 -22.31 -0.82 6.99
CA ASN A 32 -21.41 -1.75 7.68
C ASN A 32 -21.14 -3.00 6.83
N LEU A 33 -22.20 -3.64 6.33
CA LEU A 33 -22.09 -4.82 5.45
C LEU A 33 -21.40 -4.46 4.13
N LYS A 34 -21.76 -3.32 3.54
CA LYS A 34 -21.17 -2.80 2.31
C LYS A 34 -19.65 -2.65 2.43
N SER A 35 -19.18 -2.10 3.54
CA SER A 35 -17.74 -1.88 3.74
C SER A 35 -16.89 -3.15 3.89
N TRP A 36 -17.51 -4.31 4.14
CA TRP A 36 -16.83 -5.57 4.40
C TRP A 36 -17.06 -6.64 3.33
N TYR A 37 -18.32 -6.77 2.87
CA TYR A 37 -18.80 -7.93 2.13
C TYR A 37 -19.19 -7.62 0.69
N ASN A 38 -19.28 -6.34 0.31
CA ASN A 38 -19.48 -5.97 -1.09
C ASN A 38 -18.23 -6.31 -1.88
N GLY A 39 -18.36 -6.75 -3.13
CA GLY A 39 -17.14 -6.89 -3.90
C GLY A 39 -17.19 -7.59 -5.22
N TYR A 40 -18.00 -8.63 -5.34
CA TYR A 40 -18.10 -9.32 -6.60
C TYR A 40 -18.90 -8.49 -7.59
N LYS A 41 -18.47 -8.50 -8.85
CA LYS A 41 -19.13 -7.82 -9.95
C LYS A 41 -19.80 -8.86 -10.83
N SER A 42 -21.08 -8.66 -11.14
CA SER A 42 -21.82 -9.43 -12.14
C SER A 42 -21.40 -9.02 -13.56
N TYR A 43 -22.02 -9.64 -14.57
CA TYR A 43 -21.81 -9.32 -16.00
C TYR A 43 -22.03 -7.83 -16.33
N ASN A 44 -22.95 -7.15 -15.65
CA ASN A 44 -23.26 -5.73 -15.87
C ASN A 44 -22.56 -4.80 -14.86
N GLY A 45 -21.83 -5.35 -13.89
CA GLY A 45 -21.08 -4.59 -12.88
C GLY A 45 -21.84 -4.37 -11.57
N GLU A 46 -23.08 -4.88 -11.47
CA GLU A 46 -23.81 -4.92 -10.20
C GLU A 46 -23.06 -5.70 -9.14
N LYS A 47 -23.26 -5.29 -7.89
CA LYS A 47 -22.57 -5.85 -6.74
C LYS A 47 -23.31 -7.08 -6.23
N ILE A 48 -22.58 -8.19 -6.18
CA ILE A 48 -23.03 -9.43 -5.58
C ILE A 48 -22.24 -9.67 -4.28
N TYR A 49 -22.98 -9.93 -3.22
CA TYR A 49 -22.48 -10.13 -1.88
C TYR A 49 -22.43 -11.63 -1.57
N ASN A 50 -21.40 -12.05 -0.82
CA ASN A 50 -21.33 -13.41 -0.34
C ASN A 50 -22.47 -13.69 0.66
N THR A 51 -23.36 -14.63 0.31
CA THR A 51 -24.53 -14.98 1.11
C THR A 51 -24.14 -15.44 2.52
N TRP A 52 -23.09 -16.26 2.64
CA TRP A 52 -22.63 -16.77 3.94
C TRP A 52 -22.18 -15.64 4.85
N SER A 53 -21.30 -14.74 4.37
CA SER A 53 -20.81 -13.61 5.17
C SER A 53 -21.94 -12.70 5.63
N VAL A 54 -22.90 -12.37 4.75
CA VAL A 54 -24.05 -11.52 5.10
C VAL A 54 -24.96 -12.19 6.13
N ILE A 55 -25.31 -13.47 5.95
CA ILE A 55 -26.16 -14.20 6.90
C ILE A 55 -25.48 -14.29 8.27
N GLN A 56 -24.19 -14.63 8.30
CA GLN A 56 -23.46 -14.78 9.56
C GLN A 56 -23.37 -13.45 10.30
N ALA A 57 -23.05 -12.36 9.61
CA ALA A 57 -22.99 -11.03 10.20
C ALA A 57 -24.33 -10.60 10.81
N LEU A 58 -25.42 -10.80 10.07
CA LEU A 58 -26.77 -10.42 10.54
C LEU A 58 -27.24 -11.30 11.70
N ASN A 59 -26.93 -12.60 11.70
CA ASN A 59 -27.30 -13.51 12.78
C ASN A 59 -26.53 -13.22 14.07
N SER A 60 -25.23 -12.90 13.96
CA SER A 60 -24.36 -12.63 15.11
C SER A 60 -24.43 -11.16 15.57
N ASN A 61 -24.89 -10.25 14.70
CA ASN A 61 -24.73 -8.80 14.81
C ASN A 61 -23.25 -8.35 14.93
N ILE A 62 -22.34 -9.12 14.35
CA ILE A 62 -20.90 -8.89 14.38
C ILE A 62 -20.38 -8.77 12.94
N ILE A 63 -19.54 -7.77 12.70
CA ILE A 63 -18.83 -7.62 11.43
C ILE A 63 -17.41 -8.17 11.62
N GLU A 64 -17.11 -9.26 10.92
CA GLU A 64 -15.81 -9.93 10.94
C GLU A 64 -15.58 -10.72 9.64
N ASN A 65 -14.45 -11.42 9.57
CA ASN A 65 -14.09 -12.25 8.43
C ASN A 65 -14.71 -13.66 8.54
N TYR A 66 -15.78 -13.90 7.78
CA TYR A 66 -16.49 -15.16 7.69
C TYR A 66 -15.93 -16.08 6.59
N TRP A 67 -15.16 -15.54 5.65
CA TRP A 67 -14.52 -16.32 4.58
C TRP A 67 -13.56 -17.40 5.11
N SER A 68 -12.74 -17.06 6.11
CA SER A 68 -11.73 -17.96 6.71
C SER A 68 -12.30 -19.26 7.31
N GLN A 69 -13.61 -19.29 7.60
CA GLN A 69 -14.29 -20.43 8.21
C GLN A 69 -14.67 -21.53 7.21
N THR A 70 -14.42 -21.31 5.92
CA THR A 70 -14.76 -22.23 4.82
C THR A 70 -13.65 -23.22 4.44
N GLY A 71 -12.48 -23.17 5.10
CA GLY A 71 -11.34 -24.07 4.83
C GLY A 71 -10.47 -23.67 3.61
N SER A 72 -10.80 -22.55 2.96
CA SER A 72 -10.23 -22.04 1.71
C SER A 72 -8.83 -21.41 1.82
N PHE A 73 -8.39 -20.99 3.01
CA PHE A 73 -7.10 -20.28 3.18
C PHE A 73 -5.88 -21.08 2.71
N ASN A 74 -5.84 -22.40 2.95
CA ASN A 74 -4.71 -23.24 2.52
C ASN A 74 -4.62 -23.36 0.99
N GLU A 75 -5.75 -23.27 0.29
CA GLU A 75 -5.76 -23.27 -1.17
C GLU A 75 -5.28 -21.93 -1.72
N LEU A 76 -5.71 -20.81 -1.13
CA LEU A 76 -5.18 -19.48 -1.46
C LEU A 76 -3.66 -19.43 -1.32
N LYS A 77 -3.10 -19.97 -0.22
CA LYS A 77 -1.65 -20.01 -0.03
C LYS A 77 -0.94 -20.83 -1.12
N LYS A 78 -1.53 -21.94 -1.57
CA LYS A 78 -1.00 -22.74 -2.69
C LYS A 78 -1.13 -22.02 -4.04
N MET A 79 -2.19 -21.24 -4.22
CA MET A 79 -2.44 -20.47 -5.45
C MET A 79 -1.54 -19.23 -5.55
N ASN A 80 -1.07 -18.68 -4.42
CA ASN A 80 -0.04 -17.64 -4.40
C ASN A 80 1.35 -18.23 -4.75
N ASN A 81 1.46 -18.87 -5.91
CA ASN A 81 2.70 -19.42 -6.42
C ASN A 81 3.58 -18.28 -6.95
N TYR A 82 4.44 -17.76 -6.08
CA TYR A 82 5.32 -16.63 -6.37
C TYR A 82 6.48 -16.97 -7.33
N ASP A 83 6.69 -18.26 -7.65
CA ASP A 83 7.70 -18.67 -8.63
C ASP A 83 7.24 -18.36 -10.07
N ILE A 84 5.95 -18.10 -10.28
CA ILE A 84 5.42 -17.65 -11.57
C ILE A 84 5.76 -16.16 -11.74
N VAL A 85 6.47 -15.85 -12.82
CA VAL A 85 6.92 -14.48 -13.15
C VAL A 85 5.74 -13.49 -13.12
N GLY A 86 5.90 -12.43 -12.34
CA GLY A 86 4.94 -11.33 -12.24
C GLY A 86 3.75 -11.60 -11.32
N VAL A 87 3.54 -12.81 -10.79
CA VAL A 87 2.41 -13.08 -9.87
C VAL A 87 2.61 -12.35 -8.54
N LYS A 88 3.85 -12.27 -8.06
CA LYS A 88 4.18 -11.52 -6.84
C LYS A 88 3.76 -10.06 -6.94
N GLU A 89 4.18 -9.38 -8.01
CA GLU A 89 3.88 -7.97 -8.24
C GLU A 89 2.37 -7.77 -8.34
N ASP A 90 1.69 -8.62 -9.09
CA ASP A 90 0.24 -8.60 -9.22
C ASP A 90 -0.49 -8.75 -7.88
N ILE A 91 -0.10 -9.72 -7.04
CA ILE A 91 -0.71 -9.91 -5.72
C ILE A 91 -0.53 -8.66 -4.84
N LEU A 92 0.64 -8.04 -4.90
CA LEU A 92 0.92 -6.80 -4.19
C LEU A 92 0.00 -5.66 -4.66
N GLU A 93 -0.13 -5.46 -5.98
CA GLU A 93 -1.04 -4.47 -6.58
C GLU A 93 -2.51 -4.72 -6.20
N LEU A 94 -2.94 -5.98 -6.25
CA LEU A 94 -4.28 -6.41 -5.83
C LEU A 94 -4.56 -6.09 -4.36
N ILE A 95 -3.60 -6.35 -3.46
CA ILE A 95 -3.70 -6.00 -2.04
C ILE A 95 -3.79 -4.48 -1.85
N ASN A 96 -3.11 -3.68 -2.68
CA ASN A 96 -3.23 -2.23 -2.72
C ASN A 96 -4.60 -1.73 -3.21
N GLY A 97 -5.42 -2.63 -3.78
CA GLY A 97 -6.76 -2.35 -4.28
C GLY A 97 -6.79 -2.00 -5.77
N ASN A 98 -5.67 -2.19 -6.48
CA ASN A 98 -5.59 -1.96 -7.91
C ASN A 98 -6.22 -3.14 -8.67
N GLU A 99 -6.68 -2.87 -9.90
CA GLU A 99 -7.21 -3.88 -10.80
C GLU A 99 -6.14 -4.25 -11.83
N ILE A 100 -6.07 -5.53 -12.20
CA ILE A 100 -5.08 -6.04 -13.15
C ILE A 100 -5.77 -6.46 -14.43
N GLU A 101 -5.33 -5.91 -15.56
CA GLU A 101 -5.83 -6.28 -16.87
C GLU A 101 -5.27 -7.64 -17.28
N ILE A 102 -6.18 -8.58 -17.55
CA ILE A 102 -5.83 -9.93 -17.99
C ILE A 102 -6.97 -10.51 -18.80
N LYS A 103 -6.62 -11.22 -19.87
CA LYS A 103 -7.60 -11.98 -20.66
C LYS A 103 -7.72 -13.37 -20.05
N LEU A 104 -8.84 -13.61 -19.38
CA LEU A 104 -9.19 -14.96 -18.95
C LEU A 104 -10.01 -15.62 -20.05
N GLU A 105 -9.48 -16.68 -20.65
CA GLU A 105 -10.29 -17.60 -21.45
C GLU A 105 -11.07 -18.52 -20.50
N ASN A 106 -12.21 -19.05 -20.94
CA ASN A 106 -13.05 -19.93 -20.13
C ASN A 106 -12.37 -21.28 -19.91
N TYR A 107 -11.34 -21.32 -19.07
CA TYR A 107 -10.74 -22.57 -18.59
C TYR A 107 -11.73 -23.17 -17.60
N GLY A 108 -12.57 -24.09 -18.08
CA GLY A 108 -13.48 -24.82 -17.22
C GLY A 108 -12.69 -25.64 -16.19
N VAL A 109 -13.37 -26.09 -15.14
CA VAL A 109 -12.77 -27.01 -14.15
C VAL A 109 -12.26 -28.30 -14.82
N GLU A 110 -12.73 -28.62 -16.02
CA GLU A 110 -12.31 -29.79 -16.82
C GLU A 110 -10.99 -29.58 -17.59
N ASP A 111 -10.62 -28.34 -17.95
CA ASP A 111 -9.35 -28.04 -18.64
C ASP A 111 -8.13 -28.18 -17.70
N ILE A 112 -8.39 -28.29 -16.39
CA ILE A 112 -7.43 -28.49 -15.30
C ILE A 112 -6.60 -29.78 -15.49
N ARG A 113 -7.07 -30.75 -16.28
CA ARG A 113 -6.32 -32.02 -16.48
C ARG A 113 -5.22 -31.95 -17.53
N LYS A 114 -5.06 -30.85 -18.25
CA LYS A 114 -3.97 -30.65 -19.23
C LYS A 114 -2.80 -29.80 -18.69
N GLU A 115 -2.63 -29.78 -17.37
CA GLU A 115 -1.57 -29.03 -16.64
C GLU A 115 -0.13 -29.31 -17.09
N SER A 116 0.13 -30.34 -17.90
CA SER A 116 1.49 -30.77 -18.25
C SER A 116 2.06 -30.21 -19.55
N GLU A 117 1.28 -29.52 -20.41
CA GLU A 117 1.73 -29.24 -21.78
C GLU A 117 1.86 -27.76 -22.18
N GLU A 118 1.19 -26.81 -21.50
CA GLU A 118 1.19 -25.40 -21.92
C GLU A 118 1.85 -24.48 -20.88
N LYS A 119 3.17 -24.27 -21.04
CA LYS A 119 3.92 -23.27 -20.25
C LYS A 119 3.50 -21.82 -20.53
N GLU A 120 2.74 -21.59 -21.61
CA GLU A 120 2.50 -20.25 -22.18
C GLU A 120 1.35 -19.47 -21.51
N HIS A 121 0.53 -20.09 -20.65
CA HIS A 121 -0.63 -19.44 -20.02
C HIS A 121 -0.80 -19.73 -18.53
N VAL A 122 0.29 -20.05 -17.82
CA VAL A 122 0.24 -20.48 -16.42
C VAL A 122 -0.37 -19.41 -15.50
N LYS A 123 -0.12 -18.13 -15.80
CA LYS A 123 -0.63 -16.99 -15.02
C LYS A 123 -2.14 -16.80 -15.23
N GLU A 124 -2.62 -16.90 -16.47
CA GLU A 124 -4.04 -16.84 -16.84
C GLU A 124 -4.82 -18.02 -16.22
N ILE A 125 -4.27 -19.23 -16.29
CA ILE A 125 -4.87 -20.43 -15.67
C ILE A 125 -4.97 -20.23 -14.15
N LEU A 126 -3.92 -19.71 -13.52
CA LEU A 126 -3.92 -19.43 -12.10
C LEU A 126 -5.04 -18.45 -11.71
N TYR A 127 -5.12 -17.31 -12.39
CA TYR A 127 -6.13 -16.30 -12.04
C TYR A 127 -7.55 -16.74 -12.43
N SER A 128 -7.72 -17.53 -13.49
CA SER A 128 -9.00 -18.17 -13.81
C SER A 128 -9.47 -19.09 -12.66
N LYS A 129 -8.56 -19.88 -12.08
CA LYS A 129 -8.84 -20.68 -10.87
C LYS A 129 -9.22 -19.78 -9.71
N MET A 130 -8.46 -18.72 -9.43
CA MET A 130 -8.73 -17.82 -8.31
C MET A 130 -10.09 -17.11 -8.44
N VAL A 131 -10.50 -16.74 -9.66
CA VAL A 131 -11.83 -16.20 -9.94
C VAL A 131 -12.91 -17.27 -9.76
N THR A 132 -12.66 -18.50 -10.21
CA THR A 132 -13.61 -19.61 -10.10
C THR A 132 -13.86 -20.02 -8.65
N PHE A 133 -12.82 -20.02 -7.81
CA PHE A 133 -12.93 -20.28 -6.37
C PHE A 133 -13.40 -19.06 -5.56
N GLY A 134 -13.61 -17.92 -6.22
CA GLY A 134 -14.14 -16.72 -5.59
C GLY A 134 -13.11 -15.91 -4.80
N TYR A 135 -11.80 -16.16 -4.89
CA TYR A 135 -10.78 -15.30 -4.27
C TYR A 135 -10.66 -13.93 -4.96
N LEU A 136 -10.90 -13.91 -6.28
CA LEU A 136 -10.88 -12.71 -7.10
C LEU A 136 -12.23 -12.53 -7.79
N THR A 137 -12.56 -11.30 -8.15
CA THR A 137 -13.66 -11.00 -9.08
C THR A 137 -13.06 -10.61 -10.43
N TYR A 138 -13.76 -10.92 -11.52
CA TYR A 138 -13.37 -10.57 -12.87
C TYR A 138 -14.47 -9.76 -13.55
N TYR A 139 -14.12 -8.58 -14.05
CA TYR A 139 -15.06 -7.69 -14.72
C TYR A 139 -14.33 -6.85 -15.76
N ASN A 140 -14.89 -6.78 -16.96
CA ASN A 140 -14.39 -5.94 -18.05
C ASN A 140 -12.88 -6.13 -18.34
N GLY A 141 -12.44 -7.38 -18.45
CA GLY A 141 -11.03 -7.69 -18.74
C GLY A 141 -10.08 -7.52 -17.55
N LYS A 142 -10.59 -7.32 -16.33
CA LYS A 142 -9.75 -7.05 -15.16
C LYS A 142 -10.11 -7.92 -13.97
N ILE A 143 -9.09 -8.32 -13.21
CA ILE A 143 -9.23 -8.98 -11.91
C ILE A 143 -9.03 -7.99 -10.76
N SER A 144 -9.74 -8.20 -9.65
CA SER A 144 -9.52 -7.46 -8.40
C SER A 144 -9.87 -8.32 -7.17
N ILE A 145 -9.32 -8.00 -6.01
CA ILE A 145 -9.82 -8.56 -4.74
C ILE A 145 -11.22 -7.96 -4.51
N PRO A 146 -12.26 -8.79 -4.32
CA PRO A 146 -13.63 -8.29 -4.30
C PRO A 146 -13.88 -7.42 -3.06
N ASN A 147 -13.50 -7.90 -1.88
CA ASN A 147 -13.98 -7.35 -0.62
C ASN A 147 -12.90 -7.34 0.48
N LYS A 148 -13.26 -6.78 1.64
CA LYS A 148 -12.31 -6.62 2.75
C LYS A 148 -11.93 -7.96 3.38
N GLU A 149 -12.85 -8.91 3.46
CA GLU A 149 -12.55 -10.25 4.00
C GLU A 149 -11.43 -10.92 3.22
N LEU A 150 -11.57 -10.95 1.89
CA LEU A 150 -10.56 -11.56 1.03
C LEU A 150 -9.26 -10.79 1.06
N LYS A 151 -9.30 -9.46 1.12
CA LYS A 151 -8.09 -8.63 1.28
C LYS A 151 -7.31 -9.02 2.54
N GLU A 152 -7.98 -9.26 3.66
CA GLU A 152 -7.33 -9.76 4.88
C GLU A 152 -6.71 -11.15 4.68
N GLU A 153 -7.38 -12.05 3.97
CA GLU A 153 -6.84 -13.38 3.65
C GLU A 153 -5.62 -13.31 2.74
N PHE A 154 -5.61 -12.44 1.73
CA PHE A 154 -4.43 -12.19 0.88
C PHE A 154 -3.26 -11.65 1.72
N ILE A 155 -3.51 -10.69 2.61
CA ILE A 155 -2.46 -10.17 3.51
C ILE A 155 -1.94 -11.29 4.43
N LYS A 156 -2.82 -12.12 5.01
CA LYS A 156 -2.41 -13.27 5.83
C LYS A 156 -1.58 -14.27 5.01
N ALA A 157 -1.89 -14.47 3.73
CA ALA A 157 -1.15 -15.37 2.86
C ALA A 157 0.27 -14.89 2.54
N LEU A 158 0.57 -13.59 2.72
CA LEU A 158 1.94 -13.05 2.66
C LEU A 158 2.81 -13.48 3.85
N ASN A 159 2.21 -13.96 4.94
CA ASN A 159 2.94 -14.40 6.14
C ASN A 159 3.60 -15.76 5.90
N ASP A 160 4.66 -15.74 5.10
CA ASP A 160 5.48 -16.89 4.79
C ASP A 160 6.94 -16.58 5.09
N LYS A 161 7.40 -17.10 6.24
CA LYS A 161 8.73 -16.86 6.81
C LYS A 161 9.89 -17.29 5.90
N GLU A 162 9.63 -18.17 4.93
CA GLU A 162 10.63 -18.68 4.01
C GLU A 162 10.70 -17.86 2.72
N SER A 163 9.71 -17.00 2.46
CA SER A 163 9.65 -16.10 1.31
C SER A 163 9.98 -14.65 1.67
N ASP A 164 10.27 -13.86 0.64
CA ASP A 164 10.37 -12.40 0.77
C ASP A 164 9.02 -11.70 1.02
N MET A 165 7.88 -12.41 0.95
CA MET A 165 6.56 -11.86 1.31
C MET A 165 6.41 -11.56 2.79
N GLN A 166 7.14 -12.28 3.65
CA GLN A 166 7.16 -12.00 5.09
C GLN A 166 7.49 -10.52 5.37
N TYR A 167 8.34 -9.94 4.52
CA TYR A 167 8.71 -8.54 4.58
C TYR A 167 7.51 -7.61 4.36
N PHE A 168 6.77 -7.82 3.27
CA PHE A 168 5.55 -7.05 2.97
C PHE A 168 4.49 -7.22 4.04
N TYR A 169 4.29 -8.45 4.53
CA TYR A 169 3.40 -8.71 5.66
C TYR A 169 3.79 -7.90 6.92
N ASN A 170 5.08 -7.89 7.28
CA ASN A 170 5.57 -7.15 8.43
C ASN A 170 5.37 -5.64 8.26
N MET A 171 5.61 -5.08 7.07
CA MET A 171 5.38 -3.65 6.80
C MET A 171 3.90 -3.29 6.97
N ILE A 172 3.00 -4.08 6.38
CA ILE A 172 1.55 -3.87 6.50
C ILE A 172 1.15 -3.90 7.98
N LYS A 173 1.63 -4.90 8.74
CA LYS A 173 1.33 -5.04 10.16
C LYS A 173 1.82 -3.87 11.02
N ASN A 174 2.98 -3.30 10.68
CA ASN A 174 3.56 -2.16 11.41
C ASN A 174 3.10 -0.79 10.86
N SER A 175 2.24 -0.76 9.84
CA SER A 175 1.95 0.48 9.11
C SER A 175 1.15 1.52 9.90
N ASP A 176 0.31 1.08 10.85
CA ASP A 176 -0.36 2.00 11.78
C ASP A 176 0.64 2.67 12.73
N GLU A 177 1.60 1.89 13.26
CA GLU A 177 2.67 2.42 14.10
C GLU A 177 3.54 3.40 13.30
N MET A 178 3.92 3.05 12.06
CA MET A 178 4.70 3.93 11.18
C MET A 178 4.02 5.30 11.00
N LEU A 179 2.72 5.32 10.71
CA LEU A 179 1.97 6.57 10.59
C LEU A 179 1.95 7.34 11.91
N GLU A 180 1.71 6.67 13.04
CA GLU A 180 1.67 7.29 14.36
C GLU A 180 3.01 7.96 14.70
N VAL A 181 4.12 7.24 14.56
CA VAL A 181 5.45 7.76 14.89
C VAL A 181 5.85 8.90 13.96
N THR A 182 5.39 8.88 12.70
CA THR A 182 5.58 9.94 11.73
C THR A 182 4.87 11.22 12.14
N LEU A 183 3.60 11.13 12.58
CA LEU A 183 2.83 12.28 13.05
C LEU A 183 3.42 12.90 14.33
N HIS A 184 4.07 12.08 15.15
CA HIS A 184 4.83 12.48 16.33
C HIS A 184 6.30 12.85 16.04
N LYS A 185 6.75 12.75 14.78
CA LYS A 185 8.10 13.08 14.31
C LYS A 185 9.20 12.23 15.00
N ASN A 186 8.89 11.02 15.43
CA ASN A 186 9.85 10.12 16.07
C ASN A 186 10.70 9.39 15.02
N VAL A 187 11.70 10.09 14.49
CA VAL A 187 12.61 9.60 13.44
C VAL A 187 13.36 8.33 13.86
N LYS A 188 13.72 8.20 15.14
CA LYS A 188 14.39 7.00 15.66
C LYS A 188 13.50 5.77 15.51
N ARG A 189 12.24 5.87 15.92
CA ARG A 189 11.31 4.73 15.83
C ARG A 189 10.94 4.40 14.38
N MET A 190 10.80 5.41 13.51
CA MET A 190 10.63 5.19 12.07
C MET A 190 11.78 4.38 11.48
N TYR A 191 13.03 4.75 11.81
CA TYR A 191 14.21 3.99 11.41
C TYR A 191 14.12 2.55 11.89
N GLU A 192 13.83 2.30 13.17
CA GLU A 192 13.71 0.94 13.71
C GLU A 192 12.61 0.09 13.03
N ILE A 193 11.53 0.71 12.55
CA ILE A 193 10.49 -0.02 11.80
C ILE A 193 11.00 -0.40 10.41
N LEU A 194 11.69 0.51 9.70
CA LEU A 194 12.26 0.25 8.38
C LEU A 194 13.44 -0.73 8.43
N ASP A 195 14.27 -0.66 9.48
CA ASP A 195 15.50 -1.44 9.66
C ASP A 195 15.25 -2.88 10.12
N LYS A 196 14.14 -3.13 10.84
CA LYS A 196 13.69 -4.51 11.20
C LYS A 196 13.31 -5.37 10.00
N SER A 197 13.39 -4.81 8.81
CA SER A 197 12.93 -5.40 7.58
C SER A 197 14.16 -5.91 6.81
N PRO A 198 14.38 -7.23 6.69
CA PRO A 198 15.60 -7.80 6.11
C PRO A 198 15.63 -7.60 4.59
N MET A 199 15.87 -6.36 4.14
CA MET A 199 16.07 -6.02 2.73
C MET A 199 17.22 -6.83 2.12
N GLU A 200 18.22 -7.20 2.94
CA GLU A 200 19.34 -8.05 2.56
C GLU A 200 18.90 -9.40 2.00
N LYS A 201 17.76 -9.97 2.45
CA LYS A 201 17.23 -11.23 1.91
C LYS A 201 16.43 -11.07 0.61
N ILE A 202 15.89 -9.87 0.35
CA ILE A 202 15.17 -9.54 -0.90
C ILE A 202 16.16 -9.48 -2.08
N ILE A 203 17.43 -9.22 -1.79
CA ILE A 203 18.49 -9.00 -2.75
C ILE A 203 19.37 -10.25 -2.81
N LEU A 204 18.87 -11.32 -3.42
CA LEU A 204 19.80 -12.33 -3.88
C LEU A 204 20.50 -11.87 -5.17
N GLU A 205 19.94 -10.93 -5.96
CA GLU A 205 20.56 -10.55 -7.25
C GLU A 205 20.48 -9.06 -7.69
N ASP A 206 19.69 -8.16 -7.06
CA ASP A 206 19.49 -6.77 -7.56
C ASP A 206 19.85 -5.59 -6.64
N LYS A 207 20.44 -4.53 -7.20
CA LYS A 207 20.63 -3.24 -6.51
C LYS A 207 19.27 -2.59 -6.24
N ILE A 208 18.95 -2.27 -4.97
CA ILE A 208 17.80 -1.42 -4.61
C ILE A 208 17.84 -0.10 -5.37
N ASP A 209 16.91 0.09 -6.29
CA ASP A 209 16.70 1.37 -6.95
C ASP A 209 15.61 2.20 -6.24
N HIS A 210 15.29 3.35 -6.82
CA HIS A 210 14.29 4.27 -6.27
C HIS A 210 12.87 3.67 -6.30
N ALA A 211 12.52 2.86 -7.30
CA ALA A 211 11.21 2.22 -7.39
C ALA A 211 11.00 1.18 -6.27
N HIS A 212 12.03 0.39 -5.97
CA HIS A 212 12.02 -0.53 -4.83
C HIS A 212 11.79 0.21 -3.51
N LEU A 213 12.55 1.29 -3.28
CA LEU A 213 12.41 2.13 -2.08
C LEU A 213 11.00 2.73 -1.98
N LYS A 214 10.45 3.27 -3.07
CA LYS A 214 9.10 3.82 -3.12
C LYS A 214 8.06 2.78 -2.70
N ARG A 215 8.12 1.57 -3.26
CA ARG A 215 7.24 0.46 -2.90
C ARG A 215 7.33 0.10 -1.41
N PHE A 216 8.54 0.03 -0.85
CA PHE A 216 8.70 -0.27 0.58
C PHE A 216 8.12 0.80 1.49
N ILE A 217 8.31 2.07 1.13
CA ILE A 217 7.69 3.16 1.86
C ILE A 217 6.17 3.10 1.72
N ASP A 218 5.63 2.85 0.53
CA ASP A 218 4.17 2.71 0.35
C ASP A 218 3.56 1.65 1.28
N TYR A 219 4.13 0.44 1.31
CA TYR A 219 3.66 -0.63 2.21
C TYR A 219 3.89 -0.32 3.69
N SER A 220 4.95 0.41 4.03
CA SER A 220 5.19 0.87 5.41
C SER A 220 4.10 1.84 5.88
N TYR A 221 3.34 2.45 4.97
CA TYR A 221 2.18 3.29 5.29
C TYR A 221 0.86 2.68 4.78
N PHE A 222 0.79 1.38 4.54
CA PHE A 222 -0.37 0.72 3.93
C PHE A 222 -1.71 1.10 4.59
N ASN A 223 -1.82 1.01 5.92
CA ASN A 223 -3.06 1.34 6.65
C ASN A 223 -3.37 2.84 6.70
N ALA A 224 -2.43 3.72 6.33
CA ALA A 224 -2.67 5.16 6.26
C ALA A 224 -3.75 5.51 5.23
N ARG A 225 -3.99 4.67 4.22
CA ARG A 225 -5.09 4.77 3.23
C ARG A 225 -6.49 4.84 3.86
N THR A 226 -6.64 4.41 5.11
CA THR A 226 -7.90 4.56 5.86
C THR A 226 -8.18 6.01 6.26
N LYS A 227 -7.13 6.82 6.45
CA LYS A 227 -7.18 8.21 6.95
C LYS A 227 -6.77 9.24 5.89
N TYR A 228 -6.02 8.81 4.89
CA TYR A 228 -5.43 9.65 3.84
C TYR A 228 -5.80 9.13 2.45
N ASP A 229 -5.96 10.05 1.52
CA ASP A 229 -5.81 9.80 0.10
C ASP A 229 -4.31 9.92 -0.22
N ILE A 230 -3.69 8.78 -0.53
CA ILE A 230 -2.26 8.70 -0.84
C ILE A 230 -2.13 8.83 -2.35
N VAL A 231 -1.38 9.84 -2.80
CA VAL A 231 -1.09 10.04 -4.22
C VAL A 231 0.40 9.87 -4.44
N GLU A 232 0.74 8.90 -5.27
CA GLU A 232 2.09 8.71 -5.77
C GLU A 232 2.31 9.58 -7.01
N GLU A 233 3.54 10.07 -7.20
CA GLU A 233 3.91 10.88 -8.37
C GLU A 233 3.00 12.09 -8.58
N TYR A 234 2.57 12.72 -7.47
CA TYR A 234 1.59 13.80 -7.51
C TYR A 234 2.12 14.96 -8.36
N PRO A 235 1.45 15.31 -9.48
CA PRO A 235 1.92 16.33 -10.39
C PRO A 235 1.67 17.72 -9.82
N ASN A 236 2.66 18.59 -9.99
CA ASN A 236 2.57 20.02 -9.77
C ASN A 236 3.31 20.74 -10.91
N ASP A 237 3.11 22.05 -11.02
CA ASP A 237 3.70 22.89 -12.08
C ASP A 237 5.24 22.79 -12.16
N ASN A 238 5.89 22.33 -11.08
CA ASN A 238 7.33 22.20 -10.99
C ASN A 238 7.85 20.75 -11.06
N GLY A 239 7.00 19.74 -11.19
CA GLY A 239 7.37 18.31 -11.24
C GLY A 239 6.50 17.42 -10.33
N THR A 240 6.91 16.17 -10.14
CA THR A 240 6.19 15.17 -9.34
C THR A 240 6.91 14.89 -8.02
N THR A 241 6.16 14.85 -6.91
CA THR A 241 6.67 14.35 -5.61
C THR A 241 6.58 12.83 -5.59
N ASP A 242 7.42 12.17 -4.78
CA ASP A 242 7.35 10.71 -4.69
C ASP A 242 6.01 10.25 -4.08
N ILE A 243 5.65 10.74 -2.89
CA ILE A 243 4.39 10.38 -2.21
C ILE A 243 3.82 11.58 -1.43
N ILE A 244 2.53 11.86 -1.59
CA ILE A 244 1.78 12.82 -0.76
C ILE A 244 0.59 12.16 -0.09
N PHE A 245 0.38 12.48 1.19
CA PHE A 245 -0.74 12.01 2.00
C PHE A 245 -1.66 13.19 2.28
N LEU A 246 -2.82 13.16 1.66
CA LEU A 246 -3.86 14.17 1.81
C LEU A 246 -4.92 13.65 2.79
N PRO A 247 -5.17 14.32 3.92
CA PRO A 247 -6.22 13.88 4.85
C PRO A 247 -7.56 13.75 4.13
N LYS A 248 -8.30 12.64 4.34
CA LYS A 248 -9.64 12.48 3.78
C LYS A 248 -10.57 13.62 4.23
N GLU A 249 -11.63 13.88 3.48
CA GLU A 249 -12.50 15.06 3.60
C GLU A 249 -12.91 15.39 5.06
N LYS A 250 -13.27 14.39 5.87
CA LYS A 250 -13.62 14.56 7.30
C LYS A 250 -12.53 15.21 8.17
N ASN A 251 -11.27 15.11 7.73
CA ASN A 251 -10.08 15.59 8.44
C ASN A 251 -9.34 16.69 7.66
N LYS A 252 -9.88 17.20 6.56
CA LYS A 252 -9.17 18.10 5.64
C LYS A 252 -8.61 19.37 6.30
N VAL A 253 -9.34 19.91 7.28
CA VAL A 253 -9.01 21.16 7.97
C VAL A 253 -7.91 20.98 9.02
N ASN A 254 -7.99 19.91 9.83
CA ASN A 254 -7.12 19.71 11.00
C ASN A 254 -6.06 18.63 10.81
N GLY A 255 -6.23 17.75 9.82
CA GLY A 255 -5.32 16.67 9.51
C GLY A 255 -4.00 17.21 8.97
N LYS A 256 -2.88 16.63 9.44
CA LYS A 256 -1.57 17.00 8.91
C LYS A 256 -1.40 16.46 7.50
N ILE A 257 -0.84 17.25 6.60
CA ILE A 257 -0.44 16.79 5.27
C ILE A 257 0.96 16.18 5.41
N ILE A 258 1.24 15.08 4.72
CA ILE A 258 2.58 14.47 4.70
C ILE A 258 3.09 14.48 3.27
N ILE A 259 4.28 15.02 3.05
CA ILE A 259 4.95 15.05 1.75
C ILE A 259 6.28 14.32 1.93
N ILE A 260 6.45 13.22 1.20
CA ILE A 260 7.64 12.37 1.28
C ILE A 260 8.41 12.47 -0.04
N GLU A 261 9.71 12.68 0.08
CA GLU A 261 10.69 12.61 -1.00
C GLU A 261 11.77 11.59 -0.65
N LEU A 262 12.10 10.75 -1.61
CA LEU A 262 12.98 9.60 -1.47
C LEU A 262 14.28 9.80 -2.26
N LYS A 263 15.37 9.26 -1.72
CA LYS A 263 16.68 9.23 -2.37
C LYS A 263 17.37 7.89 -2.16
N VAL A 264 18.17 7.49 -3.13
CA VAL A 264 19.09 6.36 -3.03
C VAL A 264 20.51 6.89 -3.19
N ASN A 265 21.40 6.52 -2.27
CA ASN A 265 22.82 6.93 -2.24
C ASN A 265 23.04 8.45 -2.27
N SER A 266 22.17 9.23 -1.63
CA SER A 266 22.30 10.68 -1.43
C SER A 266 22.15 11.02 0.06
N THR A 267 21.35 12.03 0.42
CA THR A 267 21.04 12.37 1.81
C THR A 267 19.57 12.74 1.99
N ALA A 268 19.08 12.60 3.22
CA ALA A 268 17.73 13.00 3.57
C ALA A 268 17.56 14.53 3.50
N LYS A 269 18.62 15.31 3.78
CA LYS A 269 18.60 16.77 3.60
C LYS A 269 18.46 17.19 2.14
N GLU A 270 19.08 16.49 1.18
CA GLU A 270 18.89 16.78 -0.24
C GLU A 270 17.44 16.48 -0.68
N ALA A 271 16.80 15.45 -0.12
CA ALA A 271 15.37 15.20 -0.34
C ALA A 271 14.50 16.37 0.16
N ILE A 272 14.72 16.86 1.38
CA ILE A 272 14.03 18.05 1.91
C ILE A 272 14.25 19.29 1.02
N LYS A 273 15.50 19.56 0.61
CA LYS A 273 15.79 20.66 -0.33
C LYS A 273 15.03 20.48 -1.64
N HIS A 274 14.88 19.24 -2.13
CA HIS A 274 14.15 18.97 -3.34
C HIS A 274 12.67 19.36 -3.20
N ILE A 275 12.02 18.98 -2.09
CA ILE A 275 10.64 19.37 -1.78
C ILE A 275 10.48 20.89 -1.82
N HIS A 276 11.37 21.64 -1.17
CA HIS A 276 11.32 23.11 -1.15
C HIS A 276 11.52 23.72 -2.54
N ARG A 277 12.44 23.19 -3.34
CA ARG A 277 12.67 23.65 -4.72
C ARG A 277 11.43 23.47 -5.58
N LYS A 278 10.72 22.35 -5.39
CA LYS A 278 9.55 21.96 -6.19
C LYS A 278 8.24 22.53 -5.66
N LYS A 279 8.20 22.94 -4.39
CA LYS A 279 7.05 23.57 -3.73
C LYS A 279 5.79 22.70 -3.82
N TYR A 280 5.91 21.40 -3.51
CA TYR A 280 4.80 20.45 -3.56
C TYR A 280 3.61 20.82 -2.65
N TYR A 281 3.83 21.71 -1.68
CA TYR A 281 2.81 22.25 -0.79
C TYR A 281 1.96 23.39 -1.40
N ASN A 282 2.32 23.92 -2.56
CA ASN A 282 1.53 24.95 -3.25
C ASN A 282 0.19 24.38 -3.74
N GLY A 283 -0.89 25.17 -3.73
CA GLY A 283 -2.20 24.73 -4.21
C GLY A 283 -3.03 23.98 -3.16
N LEU A 284 -2.42 23.56 -2.04
CA LEU A 284 -3.11 22.73 -1.03
C LEU A 284 -4.18 23.51 -0.27
N LYS A 285 -3.94 24.80 0.01
CA LYS A 285 -4.93 25.67 0.69
C LYS A 285 -6.14 25.92 -0.20
N GLU A 286 -5.93 26.17 -1.48
CA GLU A 286 -6.97 26.36 -2.49
C GLU A 286 -7.84 25.09 -2.62
N LYS A 287 -7.25 23.91 -2.38
CA LYS A 287 -7.96 22.63 -2.31
C LYS A 287 -8.63 22.36 -0.95
N GLY A 288 -8.47 23.24 0.03
CA GLY A 288 -9.12 23.16 1.35
C GLY A 288 -8.31 22.48 2.45
N TYR A 289 -7.02 22.22 2.24
CA TYR A 289 -6.15 21.63 3.26
C TYR A 289 -5.49 22.72 4.11
N TYR A 290 -5.81 22.75 5.41
CA TYR A 290 -5.39 23.82 6.34
C TYR A 290 -4.57 23.35 7.53
N GLY A 291 -4.32 22.03 7.65
CA GLY A 291 -3.50 21.48 8.71
C GLY A 291 -2.00 21.78 8.55
N ASN A 292 -1.22 21.38 9.55
CA ASN A 292 0.24 21.44 9.47
C ASN A 292 0.75 20.52 8.35
N ILE A 293 1.93 20.83 7.83
CA ILE A 293 2.57 20.08 6.75
C ILE A 293 3.86 19.45 7.30
N LEU A 294 3.99 18.14 7.14
CA LEU A 294 5.21 17.39 7.41
C LEU A 294 5.95 17.17 6.09
N LEU A 295 7.13 17.77 5.96
CA LEU A 295 8.05 17.48 4.86
C LEU A 295 9.03 16.42 5.34
N ILE A 296 9.10 15.30 4.63
CA ILE A 296 9.90 14.14 5.03
C ILE A 296 10.87 13.79 3.91
N GLY A 297 12.16 13.86 4.20
CA GLY A 297 13.21 13.35 3.33
C GLY A 297 13.67 12.00 3.85
N ILE A 298 13.60 10.96 3.02
CA ILE A 298 14.13 9.62 3.35
C ILE A 298 15.21 9.27 2.34
N ASN A 299 16.35 8.80 2.83
CA ASN A 299 17.43 8.31 1.99
C ASN A 299 17.89 6.92 2.42
N TYR A 300 18.07 6.03 1.44
CA TYR A 300 18.67 4.72 1.63
C TYR A 300 20.09 4.69 1.07
N ASP A 301 21.06 4.32 1.91
CA ASP A 301 22.46 4.16 1.53
C ASP A 301 22.75 2.68 1.28
N GLN A 302 22.94 2.29 0.01
CA GLN A 302 23.16 0.88 -0.35
C GLN A 302 24.51 0.35 0.15
N LYS A 303 25.52 1.22 0.34
CA LYS A 303 26.84 0.78 0.79
C LYS A 303 26.85 0.49 2.28
N LYS A 304 26.11 1.28 3.05
CA LYS A 304 25.98 1.12 4.50
C LYS A 304 24.78 0.26 4.91
N VAL A 305 23.89 -0.04 3.96
CA VAL A 305 22.61 -0.73 4.18
C VAL A 305 21.82 -0.02 5.29
N GLU A 306 21.71 1.30 5.19
CA GLU A 306 21.18 2.14 6.28
C GLU A 306 20.21 3.21 5.75
N TYR A 307 19.12 3.42 6.50
CA TYR A 307 18.19 4.52 6.28
C TYR A 307 18.60 5.80 7.01
N SER A 308 18.31 6.94 6.40
CA SER A 308 18.43 8.27 6.99
C SER A 308 17.15 9.04 6.75
N CYS A 309 16.73 9.85 7.72
CA CYS A 309 15.45 10.55 7.66
C CYS A 309 15.54 11.93 8.30
N VAL A 310 14.88 12.90 7.69
CA VAL A 310 14.67 14.26 8.19
C VAL A 310 13.19 14.59 8.08
N ILE A 311 12.62 15.17 9.14
CA ILE A 311 11.25 15.67 9.17
C ILE A 311 11.26 17.14 9.56
N GLU A 312 10.65 17.97 8.73
CA GLU A 312 10.34 19.36 9.03
C GLU A 312 8.83 19.53 9.15
N GLU A 313 8.36 20.07 10.28
CA GLU A 313 6.95 20.44 10.44
C GLU A 313 6.76 21.93 10.21
N TYR A 314 5.81 22.27 9.35
CA TYR A 314 5.40 23.62 9.04
C TYR A 314 3.95 23.83 9.44
N ASN A 315 3.60 25.04 9.87
CA ASN A 315 2.20 25.44 9.92
C ASN A 315 1.67 25.72 8.50
N ASN A 316 0.37 25.95 8.39
CA ASN A 316 -0.28 26.25 7.11
C ASN A 316 0.25 27.52 6.40
N ASN A 317 0.94 28.42 7.10
CA ASN A 317 1.58 29.60 6.53
C ASN A 317 3.05 29.36 6.15
N MET A 318 3.48 28.09 6.07
CA MET A 318 4.85 27.69 5.78
C MET A 318 5.89 28.29 6.74
N LYS A 319 5.50 28.53 7.99
CA LYS A 319 6.44 28.83 9.08
C LYS A 319 6.91 27.52 9.70
N LEU A 320 8.22 27.30 9.73
CA LEU A 320 8.84 26.14 10.36
C LEU A 320 8.52 26.13 11.86
N LEU A 321 8.04 24.99 12.33
CA LEU A 321 7.71 24.72 13.73
C LEU A 321 8.77 23.85 14.41
N SER A 322 9.28 22.81 13.71
CA SER A 322 10.32 21.93 14.24
C SER A 322 11.05 21.19 13.12
N THR A 323 12.29 20.77 13.41
CA THR A 323 13.09 19.88 12.57
C THR A 323 13.58 18.71 13.43
N THR A 324 13.39 17.48 12.96
CA THR A 324 13.92 16.26 13.58
C THR A 324 14.69 15.46 12.53
N GLU A 325 15.84 14.90 12.90
CA GLU A 325 16.71 14.19 11.96
C GLU A 325 17.33 12.96 12.64
N SER A 326 17.66 11.94 11.84
CA SER A 326 18.28 10.70 12.33
C SER A 326 19.73 10.91 12.75
N GLU A 327 20.24 10.02 13.61
CA GLU A 327 21.66 10.06 14.01
C GLU A 327 22.62 9.89 12.83
N ALA A 328 22.26 9.04 11.86
CA ALA A 328 23.02 8.84 10.63
C ALA A 328 23.18 10.16 9.85
N GLU A 329 22.12 10.97 9.76
CA GLU A 329 22.15 12.25 9.06
C GLU A 329 22.94 13.32 9.84
N ARG A 330 22.83 13.33 11.18
CA ARG A 330 23.63 14.18 12.06
C ARG A 330 25.13 13.94 11.89
N LYS A 331 25.55 12.67 11.93
CA LYS A 331 26.96 12.27 11.74
C LYS A 331 27.49 12.72 10.39
N ARG A 332 26.74 12.49 9.30
CA ARG A 332 27.12 12.94 7.94
C ARG A 332 27.28 14.45 7.85
N SER A 333 26.39 15.21 8.49
CA SER A 333 26.44 16.68 8.49
C SER A 333 27.70 17.19 9.18
N ASN A 334 28.02 16.64 10.36
CA ASN A 334 29.22 17.00 11.11
C ASN A 334 30.51 16.66 10.35
N GLU A 335 30.57 15.50 9.68
CA GLU A 335 31.71 15.10 8.84
C GLU A 335 31.93 16.07 7.66
N LEU A 336 30.85 16.53 7.01
CA LEU A 336 30.93 17.49 5.91
C LEU A 336 31.40 18.87 6.37
N GLU A 337 30.94 19.33 7.53
CA GLU A 337 31.38 20.60 8.13
C GLU A 337 32.87 20.58 8.48
N ILE A 338 33.34 19.53 9.18
CA ILE A 338 34.76 19.36 9.53
C ILE A 338 35.64 19.31 8.28
N ASN A 339 35.20 18.58 7.24
CA ASN A 339 35.95 18.51 5.98
C ASN A 339 35.94 19.83 5.20
N GLY A 340 34.84 20.59 5.27
CA GLY A 340 34.71 21.93 4.70
C GLY A 340 35.62 22.94 5.38
N GLU A 341 35.68 22.93 6.71
CA GLU A 341 36.58 23.76 7.51
C GLU A 341 38.05 23.42 7.25
N ASN A 342 38.40 22.14 7.21
CA ASN A 342 39.75 21.69 6.87
C ASN A 342 40.17 22.09 5.45
N LYS A 343 39.26 22.07 4.47
CA LYS A 343 39.52 22.58 3.12
C LYS A 343 39.69 24.11 3.11
N ARG A 344 38.88 24.85 3.86
CA ARG A 344 39.01 26.31 4.00
C ARG A 344 40.34 26.69 4.65
N LEU A 345 40.74 26.02 5.73
CA LEU A 345 42.03 26.20 6.42
C LEU A 345 43.24 25.87 5.53
N ARG A 346 43.12 24.87 4.64
CA ARG A 346 44.16 24.58 3.64
C ARG A 346 44.22 25.64 2.54
N SER A 347 43.06 26.16 2.09
CA SER A 347 43.00 27.22 1.08
C SER A 347 43.48 28.59 1.60
N SER A 348 43.34 28.87 2.90
CA SER A 348 43.84 30.12 3.52
C SER A 348 45.34 30.10 3.80
N ARG A 349 45.98 28.92 3.82
CA ARG A 349 47.45 28.76 3.92
C ARG A 349 48.17 28.84 2.56
N HIS A 350 47.44 29.06 1.47
CA HIS A 350 47.98 29.13 0.10
C HIS A 350 47.66 30.44 -0.64
N LYS A 351 47.25 31.48 0.09
CA LYS A 351 47.28 32.85 -0.45
C LYS A 351 48.59 33.52 -0.04
N PRO A 352 49.45 33.95 -1.00
CA PRO A 352 50.70 34.65 -0.71
C PRO A 352 50.48 36.03 -0.08
#